data_AF-A0A9E0RXY1-F1
#
_entry.id   AF-A0A9E0RXY1-F1
#
_cell.length_a   1.000
_cell.length_b   1.000
_cell.length_c   1.000
_cell.angle_alpha   90.00
_cell.angle_beta   90.00
_cell.angle_gamma   90.00
#
_symmetry.space_group_name_H-M   'P 1'
#
loop_
_entity.id
_entity.type
_entity.pdbx_description
1 polymer ?
#
loop_
_entity_poly.entity_id
_entity_poly.type
_entity_poly.pdbx_seq_one_letter_code
_entity_poly.pdbx_strand_id
1 'polypeptide(L)'
;LDGLGLAYRCFLSRTELEHITPAPLDAEQEAGLLAAGKPFAWRLSLARAREYLGPAWGELTYCLQTAHGIETVQADPTRHGDIVIARKDSPSAYHIASTHDDAVQAITHVIRGQDLAEAVHIHTLIQVLMGWPQPVYQHHDLVMGGDGKRLAKSNGSLPLAQLRADGMSVSDIWRALDLAD
;
A
#
# COMPACT_ATOMS: atom_id res chain seq x y z
N LEU A 1 -12.24 -2.97 11.28
CA LEU A 1 -11.35 -1.92 11.80
C LEU A 1 -12.08 -0.89 12.66
N ASP A 2 -13.07 -0.16 12.16
CA ASP A 2 -13.82 0.82 12.96
C ASP A 2 -14.57 0.17 14.15
N GLY A 3 -15.27 -0.94 13.89
CA GLY A 3 -15.88 -1.75 14.97
C GLY A 3 -14.87 -2.39 15.95
N LEU A 4 -13.57 -2.37 15.63
CA LEU A 4 -12.48 -2.78 16.55
C LEU A 4 -11.88 -1.57 17.29
N GLY A 5 -12.40 -0.36 17.07
CA GLY A 5 -11.86 0.89 17.61
C GLY A 5 -10.56 1.37 16.94
N LEU A 6 -10.08 0.68 15.90
CA LEU A 6 -8.75 0.92 15.31
C LEU A 6 -8.72 2.06 14.29
N ALA A 7 -9.88 2.48 13.81
CA ALA A 7 -10.00 3.56 12.84
C ALA A 7 -10.45 4.86 13.49
N TYR A 8 -10.15 5.99 12.84
CA TYR A 8 -10.69 7.30 13.20
C TYR A 8 -10.86 8.17 11.96
N ARG A 9 -11.70 9.21 12.07
CA ARG A 9 -11.89 10.20 11.01
C ARG A 9 -10.85 11.30 11.13
N CYS A 10 -10.15 11.54 10.03
CA CYS A 10 -9.21 12.64 9.88
C CYS A 10 -9.81 13.69 8.96
N PHE A 11 -9.97 14.90 9.49
CA PHE A 11 -10.55 16.05 8.77
C PHE A 11 -9.49 17.00 8.21
N LEU A 12 -8.20 16.65 8.34
CA LEU A 12 -7.10 17.46 7.83
C LEU A 12 -7.01 17.30 6.31
N SER A 13 -6.80 18.42 5.62
CA SER A 13 -6.44 18.45 4.20
C SER A 13 -5.04 17.91 3.96
N ARG A 14 -4.72 17.62 2.70
CA ARG A 14 -3.38 17.15 2.30
C ARG A 14 -2.28 18.12 2.71
N THR A 15 -2.52 19.43 2.55
CA THR A 15 -1.55 20.48 2.91
C THR A 15 -1.36 20.57 4.42
N GLU A 16 -2.43 20.45 5.21
CA GLU A 16 -2.30 20.44 6.68
C GLU A 16 -1.47 19.24 7.17
N LEU A 17 -1.60 18.08 6.52
CA LEU A 17 -0.85 16.86 6.85
C LEU A 17 0.66 16.96 6.59
N GLU A 18 1.12 17.95 5.83
CA GLU A 18 2.57 18.21 5.66
C GLU A 18 3.21 18.76 6.94
N HIS A 19 2.40 19.27 7.87
CA HIS A 19 2.86 19.92 9.09
C HIS A 19 2.23 19.34 10.37
N ILE A 20 1.09 18.66 10.24
CA ILE A 20 0.30 18.16 11.37
C ILE A 20 0.19 16.63 11.27
N THR A 21 0.70 15.94 12.28
CA THR A 21 0.47 14.50 12.44
C THR A 21 -1.02 14.27 12.72
N PRO A 22 -1.71 13.44 11.92
CA PRO A 22 -3.12 13.16 12.16
C PRO A 22 -3.29 12.39 13.48
N ALA A 23 -4.36 12.71 14.19
CA ALA A 23 -4.75 12.02 15.42
C ALA A 23 -6.28 12.02 15.53
N PRO A 24 -6.86 11.10 16.33
CA PRO A 24 -8.28 11.13 16.65
C PRO A 24 -8.66 12.44 17.34
N LEU A 25 -9.78 13.05 16.92
CA LEU A 25 -10.37 14.18 17.62
C LEU A 25 -11.18 13.69 18.83
N ASP A 26 -11.45 14.60 19.77
CA ASP A 26 -12.47 14.32 20.79
C ASP A 26 -13.87 14.25 20.16
N ALA A 27 -14.80 13.63 20.88
CA ALA A 27 -16.14 13.33 20.36
C ALA A 27 -16.96 14.60 20.05
N GLU A 28 -16.75 15.69 20.79
CA GLU A 28 -17.50 16.94 20.60
C GLU A 28 -17.01 17.67 19.33
N GLN A 29 -15.69 17.76 19.16
CA GLN A 29 -15.06 18.31 17.96
C GLN A 29 -15.44 17.50 16.71
N GLU A 30 -15.33 16.17 16.79
CA GLU A 30 -15.72 15.29 15.67
C GLU A 30 -17.19 15.49 15.30
N ALA A 31 -18.09 15.49 16.28
CA ALA A 31 -19.52 15.70 16.05
C ALA A 31 -19.82 17.06 15.41
N GLY A 32 -19.15 18.13 15.86
CA GLY A 32 -19.28 19.46 15.27
C GLY A 32 -18.86 19.52 13.80
N LEU A 33 -17.73 18.88 13.45
CA LEU A 33 -17.25 18.84 12.06
C LEU A 33 -18.14 17.98 11.15
N LEU A 34 -18.69 16.88 11.68
CA LEU A 34 -19.67 16.06 10.99
C LEU A 34 -20.98 16.82 10.74
N ALA A 35 -21.50 17.53 11.75
CA ALA A 35 -22.69 18.36 11.62
C ALA A 35 -22.51 19.49 10.60
N ALA A 36 -21.30 20.05 10.50
CA ALA A 36 -20.92 21.04 9.49
C ALA A 36 -20.69 20.44 8.08
N GLY A 37 -20.80 19.12 7.91
CA GLY A 37 -20.62 18.44 6.62
C GLY A 37 -19.16 18.43 6.13
N LYS A 38 -18.18 18.64 7.01
CA LYS A 38 -16.76 18.68 6.63
C LYS A 38 -16.33 17.30 6.07
N PRO A 39 -15.63 17.25 4.93
CA PRO A 39 -15.10 15.99 4.41
C PRO A 39 -14.02 15.43 5.33
N PHE A 40 -13.90 14.10 5.36
CA PHE A 40 -12.88 13.39 6.12
C PHE A 40 -12.41 12.14 5.38
N ALA A 41 -11.26 11.63 5.82
CA ALA A 41 -10.75 10.31 5.46
C ALA A 41 -10.75 9.42 6.70
N TRP A 42 -11.05 8.14 6.54
CA TRP A 42 -10.81 7.15 7.57
C TRP A 42 -9.33 6.78 7.58
N ARG A 43 -8.72 6.76 8.76
CA ARG A 43 -7.33 6.33 8.96
C ARG A 43 -7.25 5.17 9.95
N LEU A 44 -6.30 4.28 9.73
CA LEU A 44 -5.89 3.26 10.71
C LEU A 44 -4.93 3.90 11.69
N SER A 45 -5.24 3.85 12.99
CA SER A 45 -4.34 4.34 14.04
C SER A 45 -3.32 3.26 14.40
N LEU A 46 -2.03 3.54 14.18
CA LEU A 46 -0.95 2.64 14.58
C LEU A 46 -0.84 2.50 16.09
N ALA A 47 -1.12 3.58 16.84
CA ALA A 47 -1.15 3.54 18.30
C ALA A 47 -2.20 2.55 18.81
N ARG A 48 -3.45 2.67 18.33
CA ARG A 48 -4.53 1.75 18.72
C ARG A 48 -4.27 0.34 18.21
N ALA A 49 -3.71 0.17 17.02
CA ALA A 49 -3.34 -1.14 16.49
C ALA A 49 -2.26 -1.84 17.35
N ARG A 50 -1.25 -1.08 17.80
CA ARG A 50 -0.22 -1.57 18.70
C ARG A 50 -0.78 -1.98 20.05
N GLU A 51 -1.65 -1.16 20.64
CA GLU A 51 -2.35 -1.50 21.88
C GLU A 51 -3.21 -2.76 21.72
N TYR A 52 -3.95 -2.86 20.62
CA TYR A 52 -4.83 -3.99 20.31
C TYR A 52 -4.05 -5.31 20.13
N LEU A 53 -2.90 -5.27 19.45
CA LEU A 53 -2.05 -6.45 19.24
C LEU A 53 -1.18 -6.81 20.45
N GLY A 54 -0.89 -5.85 21.33
CA GLY A 54 -0.05 -6.06 22.51
C GLY A 54 1.33 -6.64 22.11
N PRO A 55 1.79 -7.73 22.74
CA PRO A 55 3.06 -8.36 22.40
C PRO A 55 3.19 -8.79 20.93
N ALA A 56 2.08 -9.18 20.28
CA ALA A 56 2.09 -9.63 18.89
C ALA A 56 2.51 -8.52 17.91
N TRP A 57 2.46 -7.24 18.32
CA TRP A 57 2.99 -6.13 17.53
C TRP A 57 4.48 -6.31 17.20
N GLY A 58 5.27 -6.80 18.16
CA GLY A 58 6.71 -7.02 17.98
C GLY A 58 7.06 -8.27 17.18
N GLU A 59 6.07 -9.10 16.86
CA GLU A 59 6.22 -10.39 16.17
C GLU A 59 5.65 -10.34 14.74
N LEU A 60 5.25 -9.16 14.28
CA LEU A 60 4.73 -8.97 12.93
C LEU A 60 5.82 -9.33 11.92
N THR A 61 5.57 -10.37 11.13
CA THR A 61 6.51 -10.87 10.12
C THR A 61 5.80 -11.15 8.80
N TYR A 62 6.58 -11.27 7.72
CA TYR A 62 6.10 -11.72 6.41
C TYR A 62 7.15 -12.56 5.71
N CYS A 63 6.72 -13.39 4.77
CA CYS A 63 7.60 -14.21 3.94
C CYS A 63 8.00 -13.43 2.68
N LEU A 64 9.31 -13.34 2.43
CA LEU A 64 9.90 -12.72 1.25
C LEU A 64 10.66 -13.77 0.45
N GLN A 65 10.28 -13.97 -0.82
CA GLN A 65 11.05 -14.75 -1.78
C GLN A 65 12.23 -13.91 -2.29
N THR A 66 13.45 -14.39 -2.04
CA THR A 66 14.70 -13.82 -2.54
C THR A 66 15.37 -14.79 -3.53
N ALA A 67 16.52 -14.40 -4.08
CA ALA A 67 17.34 -15.31 -4.89
C ALA A 67 17.89 -16.51 -4.09
N HIS A 68 17.88 -16.44 -2.75
CA HIS A 68 18.43 -17.46 -1.85
C HIS A 68 17.34 -18.34 -1.22
N GLY A 69 16.06 -18.09 -1.51
CA GLY A 69 14.93 -18.85 -0.97
C GLY A 69 13.89 -17.94 -0.32
N ILE A 70 13.00 -18.53 0.48
CA ILE A 70 12.01 -17.78 1.25
C ILE A 70 12.60 -17.44 2.62
N GLU A 71 12.57 -16.17 2.96
CA GLU A 71 13.05 -15.62 4.22
C GLU A 71 11.88 -15.02 5.02
N THR A 72 11.92 -15.16 6.34
CA THR A 72 10.98 -14.47 7.24
C THR A 72 11.57 -13.11 7.60
N VAL A 73 10.85 -12.04 7.28
CA VAL A 73 11.27 -10.66 7.50
C VAL A 73 10.37 -9.99 8.54
N GLN A 74 10.99 -9.21 9.44
CA GLN A 74 10.27 -8.39 10.42
C GLN A 74 9.54 -7.24 9.72
N ALA A 75 8.27 -7.06 10.05
CA ALA A 75 7.47 -5.96 9.53
C ALA A 75 7.60 -4.73 10.45
N ASP A 76 7.77 -3.55 9.87
CA ASP A 76 7.75 -2.28 10.59
C ASP A 76 6.66 -1.35 10.01
N PRO A 77 5.41 -1.44 10.51
CA PRO A 77 4.33 -0.59 10.06
C PRO A 77 4.56 0.90 10.36
N THR A 78 5.47 1.24 11.29
CA THR A 78 5.69 2.64 11.70
C THR A 78 6.26 3.50 10.58
N ARG A 79 6.88 2.88 9.57
CA ARG A 79 7.43 3.52 8.36
C ARG A 79 6.39 4.30 7.55
N HIS A 80 5.09 4.01 7.71
CA HIS A 80 4.00 4.64 6.94
C HIS A 80 3.14 5.63 7.75
N GLY A 81 3.25 5.63 9.08
CA GLY A 81 2.32 6.34 9.95
C GLY A 81 0.87 5.86 9.79
N ASP A 82 -0.08 6.67 10.26
CA ASP A 82 -1.51 6.36 10.20
C ASP A 82 -2.04 6.44 8.76
N ILE A 83 -2.10 5.30 8.08
CA ILE A 83 -2.53 5.23 6.68
C ILE A 83 -4.04 5.51 6.50
N VAL A 84 -4.38 6.05 5.33
CA VAL A 84 -5.79 6.16 4.91
C VAL A 84 -6.31 4.79 4.51
N ILE A 85 -7.49 4.42 5.01
CA ILE A 85 -8.17 3.16 4.70
C ILE A 85 -9.45 3.35 3.88
N ALA A 86 -10.09 4.53 3.94
CA ALA A 86 -11.21 4.90 3.09
C ALA A 86 -11.32 6.43 2.98
N ARG A 87 -11.92 6.92 1.89
CA ARG A 87 -12.21 8.35 1.67
C ARG A 87 -13.68 8.54 1.31
N LYS A 88 -14.16 9.78 1.37
CA LYS A 88 -15.55 10.11 0.96
C LYS A 88 -15.83 9.77 -0.51
N ASP A 89 -14.83 9.92 -1.38
CA ASP A 89 -14.89 9.73 -2.83
C ASP A 89 -14.48 8.32 -3.29
N SER A 90 -13.86 7.52 -2.43
CA SER A 90 -13.53 6.12 -2.68
C SER A 90 -13.78 5.29 -1.43
N PRO A 91 -14.68 4.28 -1.49
CA PRO A 91 -15.07 3.49 -0.32
C PRO A 91 -13.90 2.70 0.28
N SER A 92 -12.79 2.55 -0.46
CA SER A 92 -11.61 1.82 -0.02
C SER A 92 -10.32 2.47 -0.52
N ALA A 93 -9.27 2.45 0.30
CA ALA A 93 -7.91 2.84 -0.08
C ALA A 93 -7.08 1.60 -0.46
N TYR A 94 -6.05 1.81 -1.28
CA TYR A 94 -5.24 0.75 -1.88
C TYR A 94 -4.81 -0.36 -0.91
N HIS A 95 -4.21 -0.02 0.24
CA HIS A 95 -3.65 -1.03 1.14
C HIS A 95 -4.70 -2.00 1.67
N ILE A 96 -5.90 -1.52 1.99
CA ILE A 96 -6.97 -2.35 2.51
C ILE A 96 -7.67 -3.12 1.39
N ALA A 97 -7.87 -2.49 0.22
CA ALA A 97 -8.45 -3.16 -0.95
C ALA A 97 -7.57 -4.32 -1.43
N SER A 98 -6.27 -4.04 -1.63
CA SER A 98 -5.31 -5.03 -2.13
C SER A 98 -5.25 -6.25 -1.21
N THR A 99 -5.08 -6.05 0.09
CA THR A 99 -4.96 -7.17 1.04
C THR A 99 -6.27 -7.92 1.25
N HIS A 100 -7.41 -7.23 1.16
CA HIS A 100 -8.72 -7.87 1.18
C HIS A 100 -8.93 -8.77 -0.04
N ASP A 101 -8.64 -8.25 -1.23
CA ASP A 101 -8.86 -8.96 -2.49
C ASP A 101 -7.90 -10.15 -2.60
N ASP A 102 -6.64 -10.00 -2.18
CA ASP A 102 -5.68 -11.11 -2.07
C ASP A 102 -6.23 -12.24 -1.18
N ALA A 103 -6.82 -11.89 -0.04
CA ALA A 103 -7.40 -12.85 0.89
C ALA A 103 -8.63 -13.56 0.32
N VAL A 104 -9.56 -12.81 -0.28
CA VAL A 104 -10.79 -13.35 -0.89
C VAL A 104 -10.48 -14.25 -2.09
N GLN A 105 -9.45 -13.92 -2.85
CA GLN A 105 -9.01 -14.68 -4.03
C GLN A 105 -8.02 -15.81 -3.69
N ALA A 106 -7.67 -15.98 -2.41
CA ALA A 106 -6.71 -16.97 -1.94
C ALA A 106 -5.34 -16.86 -2.65
N ILE A 107 -4.87 -15.64 -2.87
CA ILE A 107 -3.55 -15.38 -3.45
C ILE A 107 -2.47 -15.91 -2.50
N THR A 108 -1.62 -16.79 -3.03
CA THR A 108 -0.51 -17.39 -2.28
C THR A 108 0.82 -16.67 -2.48
N HIS A 109 0.99 -16.00 -3.62
CA HIS A 109 2.21 -15.27 -3.99
C HIS A 109 1.83 -13.93 -4.60
N VAL A 110 2.42 -12.85 -4.06
CA VAL A 110 2.28 -11.49 -4.60
C VAL A 110 3.61 -11.09 -5.21
N ILE A 111 3.65 -11.04 -6.55
CA ILE A 111 4.83 -10.62 -7.33
C ILE A 111 4.56 -9.25 -7.92
N ARG A 112 5.35 -8.24 -7.55
CA ARG A 112 5.14 -6.85 -7.97
C ARG A 112 6.45 -6.06 -8.01
N GLY A 113 6.42 -4.83 -8.51
CA GLY A 113 7.61 -3.98 -8.59
C GLY A 113 8.21 -3.65 -7.21
N GLN A 114 9.53 -3.49 -7.17
CA GLN A 114 10.29 -3.08 -5.97
C GLN A 114 9.82 -1.75 -5.36
N ASP A 115 9.16 -0.89 -6.14
CA ASP A 115 8.55 0.34 -5.65
C ASP A 115 7.39 0.12 -4.67
N LEU A 116 6.83 -1.10 -4.62
CA LEU A 116 5.78 -1.49 -3.68
C LEU A 116 6.29 -2.36 -2.52
N ALA A 117 7.61 -2.55 -2.39
CA ALA A 117 8.20 -3.35 -1.31
C ALA A 117 7.86 -2.80 0.08
N GLU A 118 7.95 -1.49 0.23
CA GLU A 118 7.64 -0.79 1.48
C GLU A 118 6.20 -1.00 1.95
N ALA A 119 5.25 -1.16 1.02
CA ALA A 119 3.85 -1.38 1.35
C ALA A 119 3.61 -2.72 2.07
N VAL A 120 4.54 -3.68 1.98
CA VAL A 120 4.38 -4.97 2.67
C VAL A 120 4.28 -4.79 4.19
N HIS A 121 5.00 -3.83 4.77
CA HIS A 121 4.94 -3.57 6.21
C HIS A 121 3.53 -3.22 6.70
N ILE A 122 2.82 -2.36 5.97
CA ILE A 122 1.46 -1.99 6.34
C ILE A 122 0.44 -3.05 5.90
N HIS A 123 0.70 -3.78 4.81
CA HIS A 123 -0.13 -4.91 4.39
C HIS A 123 -0.12 -6.02 5.45
N THR A 124 1.05 -6.36 6.00
CA THR A 124 1.21 -7.31 7.10
C THR A 124 0.39 -6.90 8.32
N LEU A 125 0.44 -5.63 8.72
CA LEU A 125 -0.38 -5.14 9.83
C LEU A 125 -1.87 -5.34 9.55
N ILE A 126 -2.36 -4.93 8.37
CA ILE A 126 -3.77 -5.08 8.00
C ILE A 126 -4.17 -6.56 8.00
N GLN A 127 -3.36 -7.43 7.38
CA GLN A 127 -3.62 -8.86 7.29
C GLN A 127 -3.76 -9.48 8.68
N VAL A 128 -2.84 -9.18 9.60
CA VAL A 128 -2.89 -9.67 10.98
C VAL A 128 -4.11 -9.13 11.73
N LEU A 129 -4.40 -7.82 11.64
CA LEU A 129 -5.56 -7.21 12.30
C LEU A 129 -6.89 -7.79 11.81
N MET A 130 -6.96 -8.17 10.54
CA MET A 130 -8.16 -8.71 9.92
C MET A 130 -8.24 -10.24 9.95
N GLY A 131 -7.18 -10.92 10.41
CA GLY A 131 -7.09 -12.39 10.37
C GLY A 131 -7.02 -12.95 8.95
N TRP A 132 -6.50 -12.18 8.00
CA TRP A 132 -6.35 -12.58 6.60
C TRP A 132 -5.05 -13.36 6.38
N PRO A 133 -5.04 -14.33 5.44
CA PRO A 133 -3.82 -15.04 5.08
C PRO A 133 -2.79 -14.07 4.48
N GLN A 134 -1.52 -14.31 4.80
CA GLN A 134 -0.40 -13.57 4.23
C GLN A 134 0.21 -14.38 3.07
N PRO A 135 0.34 -13.79 1.87
CA PRO A 135 1.03 -14.42 0.76
C PRO A 135 2.56 -14.36 0.97
N VAL A 136 3.29 -15.14 0.17
CA VAL A 136 4.73 -14.92 -0.04
C VAL A 136 4.89 -13.73 -0.97
N TYR A 137 5.66 -12.73 -0.54
CA TYR A 137 5.95 -11.55 -1.36
C TYR A 137 7.21 -11.78 -2.18
N GLN A 138 7.21 -11.33 -3.43
CA GLN A 138 8.40 -11.23 -4.26
C GLN A 138 8.39 -9.87 -4.95
N HIS A 139 9.53 -9.21 -5.00
CA HIS A 139 9.67 -7.94 -5.68
C HIS A 139 10.62 -8.07 -6.85
N HIS A 140 10.18 -7.61 -8.02
CA HIS A 140 11.01 -7.58 -9.23
C HIS A 140 11.55 -6.17 -9.47
N ASP A 141 12.68 -6.08 -10.16
CA ASP A 141 13.29 -4.81 -10.56
C ASP A 141 12.35 -4.00 -11.45
N LEU A 142 12.51 -2.67 -11.38
CA LEU A 142 11.73 -1.76 -12.20
C LEU A 142 12.31 -1.74 -13.61
N VAL A 143 11.42 -1.68 -14.61
CA VAL A 143 11.86 -1.59 -16.01
C VAL A 143 12.45 -0.21 -16.25
N MET A 144 13.70 -0.20 -16.72
CA MET A 144 14.47 1.01 -17.00
C MET A 144 14.49 1.28 -18.51
N GLY A 145 14.45 2.55 -18.91
CA GLY A 145 14.70 2.96 -20.28
C GLY A 145 16.19 3.04 -20.59
N GLY A 146 16.54 3.20 -21.87
CA GLY A 146 17.93 3.35 -22.31
C GLY A 146 18.64 4.61 -21.76
N ASP A 147 17.89 5.55 -21.19
CA ASP A 147 18.41 6.73 -20.48
C ASP A 147 18.69 6.46 -18.98
N GLY A 148 18.53 5.21 -18.53
CA GLY A 148 18.72 4.81 -17.14
C GLY A 148 17.62 5.29 -16.20
N LYS A 149 16.50 5.83 -16.72
CA LYS A 149 15.35 6.23 -15.90
C LYS A 149 14.30 5.14 -15.89
N ARG A 150 13.59 5.00 -14.77
CA ARG A 150 12.42 4.13 -14.68
C ARG A 150 11.39 4.52 -15.72
N LEU A 151 10.91 3.54 -16.48
CA LEU A 151 9.78 3.73 -17.37
C LEU A 151 8.51 3.94 -16.55
N ALA A 152 7.91 5.12 -16.70
CA ALA A 152 6.68 5.48 -16.02
C ALA A 152 5.95 6.55 -16.83
N LYS A 153 4.61 6.51 -16.79
CA LYS A 153 3.79 7.55 -17.43
C LYS A 153 4.15 8.96 -16.92
N SER A 154 4.47 9.09 -15.63
CA SER A 154 4.92 10.35 -15.02
C SER A 154 6.23 10.88 -15.59
N ASN A 155 7.07 10.00 -16.15
CA ASN A 155 8.37 10.33 -16.73
C ASN A 155 8.26 10.56 -18.25
N GLY A 156 7.04 10.62 -18.81
CA GLY A 156 6.81 10.80 -20.24
C GLY A 156 7.09 9.56 -21.09
N SER A 157 7.28 8.38 -20.47
CA SER A 157 7.50 7.14 -21.20
C SER A 157 6.28 6.78 -22.04
N LEU A 158 6.52 6.31 -23.27
CA LEU A 158 5.45 5.90 -24.18
C LEU A 158 4.71 4.68 -23.62
N PRO A 159 3.36 4.68 -23.66
CA PRO A 159 2.59 3.53 -23.24
C PRO A 159 2.77 2.38 -24.23
N LEU A 160 2.64 1.14 -23.75
CA LEU A 160 2.76 -0.07 -24.58
C LEU A 160 1.84 -0.05 -25.81
N ALA A 161 0.65 0.51 -25.69
CA ALA A 161 -0.29 0.66 -26.79
C ALA A 161 0.25 1.58 -27.91
N GLN A 162 0.96 2.65 -27.55
CA GLN A 162 1.56 3.56 -28.54
C GLN A 162 2.72 2.88 -29.24
N LEU A 163 3.61 2.20 -28.50
CA LEU A 163 4.72 1.46 -29.10
C LEU A 163 4.23 0.44 -30.15
N ARG A 164 3.11 -0.24 -29.88
CA ARG A 164 2.46 -1.15 -30.83
C ARG A 164 1.85 -0.41 -32.03
N ALA A 165 1.22 0.74 -31.81
CA ALA A 165 0.66 1.57 -32.89
C ALA A 165 1.77 2.11 -33.82
N ASP A 166 2.96 2.36 -33.27
CA ASP A 166 4.16 2.79 -34.01
C ASP A 166 4.84 1.62 -34.74
N GLY A 167 4.26 0.42 -34.69
CA GLY A 167 4.72 -0.75 -35.44
C GLY A 167 5.76 -1.62 -34.73
N MET A 168 6.09 -1.35 -33.46
CA MET A 168 7.02 -2.20 -32.72
C MET A 168 6.41 -3.56 -32.42
N SER A 169 7.14 -4.63 -32.77
CA SER A 169 6.77 -5.99 -32.36
C SER A 169 7.10 -6.23 -30.88
N VAL A 170 6.57 -7.31 -30.31
CA VAL A 170 6.93 -7.73 -28.94
C VAL A 170 8.44 -7.96 -28.82
N SER A 171 9.06 -8.60 -29.80
CA SER A 171 10.49 -8.85 -29.83
C SER A 171 11.30 -7.56 -29.90
N ASP A 172 10.83 -6.54 -30.61
CA ASP A 172 11.50 -5.23 -30.65
C ASP A 172 11.41 -4.52 -29.30
N ILE A 173 10.27 -4.63 -28.61
CA ILE A 173 10.08 -4.06 -27.28
C ILE A 173 10.99 -4.77 -26.27
N TRP A 174 11.04 -6.11 -26.26
CA TRP A 174 11.94 -6.84 -25.37
C TRP A 174 13.41 -6.50 -25.64
N ARG A 175 13.83 -6.45 -26.90
CA ARG A 175 15.19 -6.06 -27.27
C ARG A 175 15.51 -4.63 -26.83
N ALA A 176 14.57 -3.70 -26.97
CA ALA A 176 14.75 -2.32 -26.53
C ALA A 176 14.85 -2.17 -25.00
N LEU A 177 14.31 -3.14 -24.25
CA LEU A 177 14.35 -3.18 -22.79
C LEU A 177 15.48 -4.07 -22.23
N ASP A 178 16.29 -4.67 -23.11
CA ASP A 178 17.29 -5.67 -22.73
C ASP A 178 16.68 -6.88 -21.96
N LEU A 179 15.45 -7.24 -22.34
CA LEU A 179 14.68 -8.36 -21.78
C LEU A 179 14.52 -9.53 -22.77
N ALA A 180 15.22 -9.48 -23.90
CA ALA A 180 15.19 -10.55 -24.89
C ALA A 180 16.30 -11.56 -24.56
N ASP A 181 15.91 -12.81 -24.31
CA ASP A 181 16.79 -13.98 -24.48
C ASP A 181 17.15 -14.18 -25.96
#